data_AF-A0A849BSH2-F1
#
_entry.id   AF-A0A849BSH2-F1
#
_cell.length_a   1.000
_cell.length_b   1.000
_cell.length_c   1.000
_cell.angle_alpha   90.00
_cell.angle_beta   90.00
_cell.angle_gamma   90.00
#
_symmetry.space_group_name_H-M   'P 1'
#
loop_
_entity.id
_entity.type
_entity.pdbx_description
1 polymer ?
#
loop_
_entity_poly.entity_id
_entity_poly.type
_entity_poly.pdbx_seq_one_letter_code
_entity_poly.pdbx_strand_id
1 'polypeptide(L)' 'MTPPIVVHVPERPSGPVLAALIREVRAASAAGAVVIDASAAAGWPPGPRLVLERLEAVARRRGTGRPSGTS' A
#
# COMPACT_ATOMS: atom_id res chain seq x y z
N MET A 1 -19.90 -3.87 -4.77
CA MET A 1 -18.69 -3.48 -4.04
C MET A 1 -17.55 -4.35 -4.56
N THR A 2 -16.52 -3.75 -5.17
CA THR A 2 -15.31 -4.50 -5.54
C THR A 2 -14.51 -4.76 -4.26
N PRO A 3 -14.12 -6.02 -3.96
CA PRO A 3 -13.31 -6.30 -2.78
C PRO A 3 -11.95 -5.58 -2.88
N PRO A 4 -11.36 -5.18 -1.74
CA PRO A 4 -10.05 -4.55 -1.74
C PRO A 4 -8.98 -5.56 -2.19
N ILE A 5 -8.02 -5.09 -2.98
CA ILE A 5 -6.84 -5.86 -3.36
C ILE A 5 -5.83 -5.77 -2.21
N VAL A 6 -5.41 -6.92 -1.70
CA VAL A 6 -4.39 -6.99 -0.64
C VAL A 6 -3.02 -7.12 -1.28
N VAL A 7 -2.10 -6.23 -0.91
CA VAL A 7 -0.69 -6.28 -1.30
C VAL A 7 0.14 -6.65 -0.09
N HIS A 8 0.82 -7.79 -0.15
CA HIS A 8 1.64 -8.29 0.95
C HIS A 8 3.04 -7.70 0.88
N VAL A 9 3.47 -7.08 1.99
CA VAL A 9 4.81 -6.51 2.09
C VAL A 9 5.79 -7.66 2.35
N PRO A 10 6.91 -7.73 1.60
CA PRO A 10 7.88 -8.80 1.77
C PRO A 10 8.66 -8.67 3.09
N GLU A 11 9.19 -9.79 3.59
CA GLU A 11 9.96 -9.79 4.84
C GLU A 11 11.24 -8.97 4.76
N ARG A 12 11.95 -9.04 3.63
CA ARG A 12 13.26 -8.37 3.45
C ARG A 12 13.17 -7.22 2.44
N PRO A 13 13.46 -5.98 2.86
CA PRO A 13 13.49 -4.88 1.93
C PRO A 13 14.81 -4.87 1.14
N SER A 14 14.71 -4.77 -0.18
CA SER A 14 15.83 -4.46 -1.07
C SER A 14 15.38 -3.49 -2.14
N GLY A 15 16.30 -2.81 -2.82
CA GLY A 15 15.96 -1.86 -3.88
C GLY A 15 15.01 -2.44 -4.95
N PRO A 16 15.34 -3.60 -5.56
CA PRO A 16 14.46 -4.25 -6.54
C PRO A 16 13.10 -4.65 -5.96
N VAL A 17 13.08 -5.12 -4.71
CA VAL A 17 11.85 -5.54 -4.02
C VAL A 17 10.94 -4.35 -3.75
N LEU A 18 11.48 -3.22 -3.29
CA LEU A 18 10.73 -1.99 -3.08
C LEU A 18 10.17 -1.45 -4.41
N ALA A 19 10.97 -1.50 -5.48
CA ALA A 19 10.51 -1.10 -6.81
C ALA A 19 9.35 -1.98 -7.30
N ALA A 20 9.40 -3.29 -7.08
CA ALA A 20 8.32 -4.20 -7.40
C ALA A 20 7.05 -3.89 -6.58
N LEU A 21 7.19 -3.71 -5.27
CA LEU A 21 6.09 -3.35 -4.37
C LEU A 21 5.42 -2.04 -4.77
N ILE A 22 6.20 -1.02 -5.13
CA ILE A 22 5.65 0.27 -5.62
C ILE A 22 4.82 0.06 -6.90
N ARG A 23 5.30 -0.75 -7.85
CA ARG A 23 4.56 -1.04 -9.09
C ARG A 23 3.26 -1.79 -8.80
N GLU A 24 3.32 -2.78 -7.92
CA GLU A 24 2.16 -3.58 -7.52
C GLU A 24 1.09 -2.72 -6.84
N VAL A 25 1.47 -1.91 -5.84
CA VAL A 25 0.55 -0.99 -5.19
C VAL A 25 -0.04 0.01 -6.18
N ARG A 26 0.72 0.50 -7.15
CA ARG A 26 0.20 1.39 -8.21
C ARG A 26 -0.81 0.70 -9.12
N ALA A 27 -0.52 -0.53 -9.54
CA ALA A 27 -1.43 -1.31 -10.38
C ALA A 27 -2.72 -1.65 -9.62
N ALA A 28 -2.61 -2.13 -8.38
CA ALA A 28 -3.74 -2.39 -7.50
C ALA A 28 -4.55 -1.11 -7.25
N SER A 29 -3.88 0.02 -7.03
CA SER A 29 -4.51 1.33 -6.81
C SER A 29 -5.24 1.86 -8.05
N ALA A 30 -4.83 1.45 -9.25
CA ALA A 30 -5.53 1.77 -10.49
C ALA A 30 -6.76 0.87 -10.69
N ALA A 31 -6.70 -0.37 -10.21
CA ALA A 31 -7.80 -1.32 -10.30
C ALA A 31 -8.89 -1.12 -9.23
N GLY A 32 -8.58 -0.54 -8.06
CA GLY A 32 -9.57 -0.27 -7.03
C GLY A 32 -8.99 0.06 -5.64
N ALA A 33 -9.75 -0.31 -4.60
CA ALA A 33 -9.32 -0.16 -3.21
C ALA A 33 -8.15 -1.11 -2.91
N VAL A 34 -7.15 -0.63 -2.17
CA VAL A 34 -5.94 -1.38 -1.82
C VAL A 34 -5.76 -1.41 -0.32
N VAL A 35 -5.43 -2.58 0.20
CA VAL A 35 -4.98 -2.79 1.58
C VAL A 35 -3.54 -3.28 1.52
N ILE A 36 -2.65 -2.65 2.29
CA ILE A 36 -1.26 -3.07 2.38
C ILE A 36 -1.10 -3.86 3.67
N ASP A 37 -0.70 -5.12 3.56
CA ASP A 37 -0.38 -5.97 4.69
C ASP A 37 1.11 -5.85 5.03
N ALA A 38 1.39 -5.05 6.06
CA ALA A 38 2.74 -4.75 6.54
C ALA A 38 3.22 -5.70 7.66
N SER A 39 2.53 -6.81 7.93
CA SER A 39 2.83 -7.67 9.09
C SER A 39 4.27 -8.20 9.09
N ALA A 40 4.81 -8.52 7.91
CA ALA A 40 6.20 -8.97 7.74
C ALA A 40 7.26 -7.84 7.80
N ALA A 41 6.85 -6.57 7.86
CA ALA A 41 7.73 -5.41 7.75
C ALA A 41 8.15 -4.81 9.10
N ALA A 42 7.80 -5.43 10.22
CA ALA A 42 8.03 -4.90 11.57
C ALA A 42 9.51 -4.52 11.85
N GLY A 43 10.46 -5.28 11.28
CA GLY A 43 11.90 -5.06 11.46
C GLY A 43 12.59 -4.28 10.33
N TRP A 44 11.85 -3.63 9.43
CA TRP A 44 12.45 -2.92 8.31
C TRP A 44 13.31 -1.73 8.76
N PRO A 45 14.48 -1.49 8.10
CA PRO A 45 15.28 -0.29 8.36
C PRO A 45 14.50 0.99 8.03
N PRO A 46 14.91 2.15 8.58
CA PRO A 46 14.19 3.42 8.41
C PRO A 46 13.93 3.83 6.96
N GLY A 47 14.89 3.62 6.05
CA GLY A 47 14.73 3.97 4.64
C GLY A 47 13.57 3.24 3.94
N PRO A 48 13.58 1.90 3.90
CA PRO A 48 12.44 1.11 3.41
C PRO A 48 11.12 1.38 4.14
N ARG A 49 11.17 1.66 5.45
CA ARG A 49 9.99 2.01 6.25
C ARG A 49 9.28 3.27 5.72
N LEU A 50 10.03 4.30 5.36
CA LEU A 50 9.47 5.52 4.75
C LEU A 50 8.75 5.25 3.42
N VAL A 51 9.29 4.32 2.62
CA VAL A 51 8.63 3.90 1.37
C VAL A 51 7.29 3.24 1.68
N LEU A 52 7.26 2.33 2.66
CA LEU A 52 6.05 1.65 3.09
C LEU A 52 4.99 2.62 3.61
N GLU A 53 5.34 3.54 4.50
CA GLU A 53 4.43 4.56 5.02
C GLU A 53 3.84 5.44 3.90
N ARG A 54 4.66 5.76 2.90
CA ARG A 54 4.20 6.52 1.73
C ARG A 54 3.20 5.73 0.90
N LEU A 55 3.42 4.42 0.71
CA LEU A 55 2.50 3.55 -0.02
C LEU A 55 1.18 3.39 0.73
N GLU A 56 1.20 3.23 2.06
CA GLU A 56 -0.02 3.18 2.86
C GLU A 56 -0.82 4.48 2.78
N ALA A 57 -0.15 5.63 2.80
CA ALA A 57 -0.81 6.92 2.64
C ALA A 57 -1.51 7.05 1.27
N VAL A 58 -0.91 6.50 0.21
CA VAL A 58 -1.51 6.46 -1.13
C VAL A 58 -2.72 5.53 -1.16
N ALA A 59 -2.58 4.33 -0.59
CA ALA A 59 -3.66 3.34 -0.51
C ALA A 59 -4.86 3.91 0.27
N ARG A 60 -4.62 4.58 1.41
CA ARG A 60 -5.68 5.24 2.20
C ARG A 60 -6.40 6.32 1.41
N ARG A 61 -5.69 7.22 0.73
CA ARG A 61 -6.30 8.32 -0.07
C ARG A 61 -7.20 7.81 -1.19
N ARG A 62 -6.87 6.65 -1.79
CA ARG A 62 -7.70 6.04 -2.84
C ARG A 62 -8.80 5.14 -2.30
N GLY A 63 -8.61 4.52 -1.14
CA GLY A 63 -9.65 3.80 -0.41
C GLY A 63 -10.75 4.70 0.14
N THR A 64 -10.51 6.02 0.26
CA THR A 64 -11.46 7.02 0.79
C THR A 64 -12.32 7.74 -0.26
N GLY A 65 -12.59 7.15 -1.43
CA GLY A 65 -13.77 7.55 -2.20
C GLY A 65 -14.96 6.67 -1.79
N ARG A 66 -15.99 7.04 -1.02
CA ARG A 66 -16.51 8.29 -0.42
C ARG A 66 -17.56 7.84 0.65
N PRO A 67 -17.91 8.63 1.69
CA PRO A 67 -19.34 8.83 1.95
C PRO A 67 -19.70 10.25 1.57
N SER A 68 -20.74 10.36 0.74
CA SER A 68 -21.43 11.62 0.50
C SER A 68 -22.09 12.01 1.82
N GLY A 69 -21.35 12.71 2.68
CA GLY A 69 -21.89 13.37 3.86
C GLY A 69 -21.97 14.86 3.58
N THR A 70 -23.01 15.27 2.85
CA THR A 70 -23.59 16.60 3.03
C THR A 70 -24.28 16.61 4.39
N SER A 71 -23.83 17.47 5.28
CA SER A 71 -24.63 18.04 6.36
C SER A 71 -24.12 19.45 6.60
#